data_AF-A0A1R1MGC2-F1
#
_entry.id   AF-A0A1R1MGC2-F1
#
_cell.length_a   1.000
_cell.length_b   1.000
_cell.length_c   1.000
_cell.angle_alpha   90.00
_cell.angle_beta   90.00
_cell.angle_gamma   90.00
#
_symmetry.space_group_name_H-M   'P 1'
#
loop_
_entity.id
_entity.type
_entity.pdbx_description
1 polymer ?
#
loop_
_entity_poly.entity_id
_entity_poly.type
_entity_poly.pdbx_seq_one_letter_code
_entity_poly.pdbx_strand_id
1 'polypeptide(L)'
;MDDNTWSSMVNKNRNFSEGLGKPLIAVETNFKSFTSFYGLVRFTNFGSCLACIGLILGFETVYLSSSATYRKIMFSGSHPLVDPFWSTEVTRFIHCGLEADRSDKIKYLCSNREAIDNLWVCWKKPEINCGKCPKCIRTYVALLTNDIIDFKFREKPEPGDIQKVEIHSEEELSFFEEFLIHAKNYKKVELSKVLSKKILRYKLKQILIEIVDTYLPRAQAWRLKRRSDEDHMVDINLEPRYSDRNVLEHVRGKKNLSLNETKVGTIYR
;
A
#
# COMPACT_ATOMS: atom_id res chain seq x y z
N MET A 1 -2.48 14.47 -9.64
CA MET A 1 -1.88 13.90 -10.85
C MET A 1 -2.36 14.77 -11.98
N ASP A 2 -1.50 15.15 -12.91
CA ASP A 2 -1.93 15.91 -14.10
C ASP A 2 -2.64 15.00 -15.10
N ASP A 3 -3.45 15.60 -15.97
CA ASP A 3 -4.33 14.91 -16.92
C ASP A 3 -3.55 14.06 -17.93
N ASN A 4 -2.36 14.49 -18.32
CA ASN A 4 -1.50 13.76 -19.25
C ASN A 4 -1.01 12.46 -18.63
N THR A 5 -0.49 12.54 -17.41
CA THR A 5 -0.06 11.37 -16.64
C THR A 5 -1.22 10.40 -16.38
N TRP A 6 -2.40 10.92 -16.02
CA TRP A 6 -3.61 10.10 -15.85
C TRP A 6 -3.95 9.36 -17.13
N SER A 7 -4.02 10.07 -18.26
CA SER A 7 -4.33 9.50 -19.57
C SER A 7 -3.32 8.43 -20.00
N SER A 8 -2.03 8.68 -19.78
CA SER A 8 -0.96 7.70 -20.04
C SER A 8 -1.17 6.41 -19.22
N MET A 9 -1.46 6.54 -17.92
CA MET A 9 -1.73 5.39 -17.06
C MET A 9 -3.00 4.62 -17.46
N VAL A 10 -4.06 5.32 -17.84
CA VAL A 10 -5.30 4.68 -18.33
C VAL A 10 -5.03 3.92 -19.62
N ASN A 11 -4.36 4.55 -20.59
CA ASN A 11 -4.04 3.93 -21.88
C ASN A 11 -3.16 2.69 -21.71
N LYS A 12 -2.13 2.76 -20.85
CA LYS A 12 -1.29 1.61 -20.51
C LYS A 12 -2.12 0.42 -20.00
N ASN A 13 -3.04 0.66 -19.06
CA ASN A 13 -3.86 -0.41 -18.51
C ASN A 13 -4.96 -0.88 -19.47
N ARG A 14 -5.45 0.00 -20.36
CA ARG A 14 -6.42 -0.34 -21.40
C ARG A 14 -5.83 -1.34 -22.39
N ASN A 15 -4.61 -1.08 -22.86
CA ASN A 15 -3.91 -2.00 -23.76
C ASN A 15 -3.73 -3.38 -23.11
N PHE A 16 -3.35 -3.43 -21.83
CA PHE A 16 -3.21 -4.68 -21.08
C PHE A 16 -4.57 -5.40 -20.89
N SER A 17 -5.64 -4.67 -20.59
CA SER A 17 -6.97 -5.29 -20.40
C SER A 17 -7.55 -5.81 -21.71
N GLU A 18 -7.32 -5.11 -22.82
CA GLU A 18 -7.70 -5.55 -24.17
C GLU A 18 -7.01 -6.87 -24.55
N GLY A 19 -5.72 -7.02 -24.21
CA GLY A 19 -4.99 -8.29 -24.36
C GLY A 19 -5.62 -9.46 -23.58
N LEU A 20 -6.30 -9.17 -22.46
CA LEU A 20 -7.05 -10.15 -21.67
C LEU A 20 -8.52 -10.31 -22.11
N GLY A 21 -8.96 -9.60 -23.14
CA GLY A 21 -10.37 -9.57 -23.55
C GLY A 21 -11.29 -8.99 -22.47
N LYS A 22 -10.78 -8.08 -21.63
CA LYS A 22 -11.53 -7.44 -20.53
C LYS A 22 -11.66 -5.93 -20.78
N PRO A 23 -12.86 -5.36 -20.64
CA PRO A 23 -13.02 -3.91 -20.71
C PRO A 23 -12.43 -3.23 -19.47
N LEU A 24 -11.76 -2.09 -19.66
CA LEU A 24 -11.30 -1.22 -18.57
C LEU A 24 -12.25 -0.04 -18.41
N ILE A 25 -12.92 0.05 -17.26
CA ILE A 25 -13.66 1.24 -16.84
C ILE A 25 -12.73 2.08 -15.96
N ALA A 26 -12.36 3.27 -16.44
CA ALA A 26 -11.49 4.17 -15.68
C ALA A 26 -12.33 5.09 -14.79
N VAL A 27 -11.98 5.16 -13.50
CA VAL A 27 -12.69 5.96 -12.50
C VAL A 27 -11.73 6.98 -11.91
N GLU A 28 -12.03 8.26 -12.11
CA GLU A 28 -11.36 9.36 -11.42
C GLU A 28 -12.09 9.62 -10.09
N THR A 29 -11.35 9.89 -9.02
CA THR A 29 -11.93 10.20 -7.72
C THR A 29 -11.08 11.19 -6.93
N ASN A 30 -11.75 12.07 -6.18
CA ASN A 30 -11.14 12.99 -5.23
C ASN A 30 -10.99 12.35 -3.83
N PHE A 31 -11.33 11.07 -3.65
CA PHE A 31 -11.40 10.39 -2.36
C PHE A 31 -10.16 10.60 -1.47
N LYS A 32 -8.96 10.49 -2.05
CA LYS A 32 -7.72 10.68 -1.29
C LYS A 32 -7.59 12.12 -0.77
N SER A 33 -7.91 13.11 -1.60
CA SER A 33 -7.84 14.52 -1.20
C SER A 33 -8.88 14.83 -0.15
N PHE A 34 -10.11 14.34 -0.34
CA PHE A 34 -11.22 14.48 0.60
C PHE A 34 -10.89 13.87 1.97
N THR A 35 -10.52 12.59 2.01
CA THR A 35 -10.19 11.91 3.27
C THR A 35 -9.00 12.54 3.99
N SER A 36 -7.96 12.94 3.25
CA SER A 36 -6.82 13.66 3.82
C SER A 36 -7.22 15.02 4.39
N PHE A 37 -8.14 15.75 3.75
CA PHE A 37 -8.62 17.02 4.26
C PHE A 37 -9.26 16.89 5.65
N TYR A 38 -10.00 15.81 5.89
CA TYR A 38 -10.61 15.49 7.19
C TYR A 38 -9.68 14.71 8.14
N GLY A 39 -8.39 14.59 7.84
CA GLY A 39 -7.44 13.86 8.69
C GLY A 39 -7.63 12.33 8.70
N LEU A 40 -8.50 11.79 7.85
CA LEU A 40 -8.73 10.35 7.74
C LEU A 40 -7.58 9.71 6.97
N VAL A 41 -6.79 8.87 7.64
CA VAL A 41 -5.68 8.19 6.96
C VAL A 41 -6.21 7.18 5.95
N ARG A 42 -5.48 7.04 4.85
CA ARG A 42 -5.85 6.12 3.77
C ARG A 42 -6.04 4.69 4.28
N PHE A 43 -5.20 4.27 5.23
CA PHE A 43 -5.16 2.91 5.70
C PHE A 43 -6.47 2.42 6.33
N THR A 44 -7.35 3.29 6.82
CA THR A 44 -8.62 2.90 7.44
C THR A 44 -9.83 2.96 6.52
N ASN A 45 -9.72 3.60 5.35
CA ASN A 45 -10.88 3.92 4.52
C ASN A 45 -10.76 3.48 3.05
N PHE A 46 -9.63 2.92 2.64
CA PHE A 46 -9.45 2.56 1.23
C PHE A 46 -10.39 1.45 0.74
N GLY A 47 -10.82 0.51 1.62
CA GLY A 47 -11.77 -0.53 1.23
C GLY A 47 -13.18 0.02 1.00
N SER A 48 -13.65 0.98 1.81
CA SER A 48 -14.94 1.65 1.56
C SER A 48 -14.94 2.45 0.26
N CYS A 49 -13.80 3.04 -0.13
CA CYS A 49 -13.65 3.65 -1.46
C CYS A 49 -13.85 2.64 -2.59
N LEU A 50 -13.22 1.47 -2.49
CA LEU A 50 -13.34 0.41 -3.51
C LEU A 50 -14.76 -0.16 -3.55
N ALA A 51 -15.39 -0.31 -2.39
CA ALA A 51 -16.78 -0.72 -2.26
C ALA A 51 -17.73 0.26 -2.95
N CYS A 52 -17.58 1.57 -2.67
CA CYS A 52 -18.36 2.62 -3.29
C CYS A 52 -18.27 2.58 -4.83
N ILE A 53 -17.07 2.41 -5.38
CA ILE A 53 -16.87 2.28 -6.83
C ILE A 53 -17.61 1.06 -7.39
N GLY A 54 -17.50 -0.10 -6.72
CA GLY A 54 -18.18 -1.33 -7.14
C GLY A 54 -19.70 -1.19 -7.15
N LEU A 55 -20.26 -0.55 -6.13
CA LEU A 55 -21.70 -0.31 -5.99
C LEU A 55 -22.22 0.69 -7.03
N ILE A 56 -21.52 1.81 -7.25
CA ILE A 56 -21.91 2.82 -8.24
C ILE A 56 -21.90 2.25 -9.67
N LEU A 57 -20.93 1.38 -9.97
CA LEU A 57 -20.85 0.73 -11.28
C LEU A 57 -21.85 -0.43 -11.44
N GLY A 58 -22.51 -0.86 -10.35
CA GLY A 58 -23.55 -1.88 -10.39
C GLY A 58 -23.05 -3.26 -10.79
N PHE A 59 -21.82 -3.63 -10.42
CA PHE A 59 -21.31 -4.97 -10.70
C PHE A 59 -22.02 -6.03 -9.86
N GLU A 60 -22.31 -7.20 -10.45
CA GLU A 60 -22.88 -8.33 -9.71
C GLU A 60 -21.87 -8.90 -8.70
N THR A 61 -20.59 -8.96 -9.06
CA THR A 61 -19.52 -9.46 -8.18
C THR A 61 -18.30 -8.55 -8.26
N VAL A 62 -17.77 -8.17 -7.10
CA VAL A 62 -16.58 -7.33 -6.95
C VAL A 62 -15.53 -8.07 -6.14
N TYR A 63 -14.36 -8.28 -6.75
CA TYR A 63 -13.21 -8.88 -6.09
C TYR A 63 -12.28 -7.81 -5.54
N LEU A 64 -12.04 -7.84 -4.22
CA LEU A 64 -11.09 -6.98 -3.54
C LEU A 64 -9.82 -7.77 -3.24
N SER A 65 -8.70 -7.35 -3.85
CA SER A 65 -7.43 -8.05 -3.70
C SER A 65 -6.76 -7.71 -2.37
N SER A 66 -6.42 -8.74 -1.61
CA SER A 66 -5.72 -8.62 -0.33
C SER A 66 -4.26 -8.17 -0.51
N SER A 67 -3.84 -7.24 0.35
CA SER A 67 -2.43 -6.92 0.58
C SER A 67 -1.76 -7.84 1.62
N ALA A 68 -2.55 -8.57 2.41
CA ALA A 68 -2.14 -9.42 3.51
C ALA A 68 -2.32 -10.92 3.20
N THR A 69 -1.81 -11.79 4.07
CA THR A 69 -2.03 -13.24 4.03
C THR A 69 -2.88 -13.72 5.21
N TYR A 70 -3.49 -14.91 5.13
CA TYR A 70 -4.21 -15.52 6.26
C TYR A 70 -3.38 -15.59 7.55
N ARG A 71 -2.06 -15.76 7.42
CA ARG A 71 -1.12 -15.83 8.55
C ARG A 71 -0.84 -14.46 9.18
N LYS A 72 -1.01 -13.39 8.42
CA LYS A 72 -0.61 -12.02 8.78
C LYS A 72 -1.71 -11.02 8.40
N ILE A 73 -2.94 -11.34 8.78
CA ILE A 73 -4.07 -10.41 8.66
C ILE A 73 -3.81 -9.26 9.65
N MET A 74 -3.90 -8.03 9.16
CA MET A 74 -3.78 -6.83 9.97
C MET A 74 -5.04 -6.02 9.82
N PHE A 75 -5.37 -5.26 10.87
CA PHE A 75 -6.43 -4.27 10.78
C PHE A 75 -6.14 -3.31 9.64
N SER A 76 -7.07 -3.19 8.69
CA SER A 76 -6.97 -2.24 7.58
C SER A 76 -8.37 -1.93 7.07
N GLY A 77 -8.52 -0.83 6.35
CA GLY A 77 -9.78 -0.37 5.76
C GLY A 77 -10.36 -1.31 4.70
N SER A 78 -9.61 -2.33 4.28
CA SER A 78 -10.10 -3.51 3.54
C SER A 78 -9.70 -4.75 4.32
N HIS A 79 -10.68 -5.58 4.67
CA HIS A 79 -10.45 -6.71 5.56
C HIS A 79 -11.37 -7.87 5.19
N PRO A 80 -10.95 -9.14 5.25
CA PRO A 80 -11.80 -10.28 4.87
C PRO A 80 -13.11 -10.39 5.67
N LEU A 81 -13.12 -9.87 6.91
CA LEU A 81 -14.33 -9.82 7.74
C LEU A 81 -15.14 -8.51 7.58
N VAL A 82 -14.67 -7.54 6.81
CA VAL A 82 -15.38 -6.25 6.60
C VAL A 82 -15.88 -6.17 5.17
N ASP A 83 -15.04 -6.53 4.22
CA ASP A 83 -15.29 -6.37 2.79
C ASP A 83 -16.58 -7.07 2.31
N PRO A 84 -16.92 -8.29 2.75
CA PRO A 84 -18.17 -8.93 2.37
C PRO A 84 -19.41 -8.16 2.84
N PHE A 85 -19.33 -7.35 3.89
CA PHE A 85 -20.47 -6.58 4.42
C PHE A 85 -20.83 -5.36 3.57
N TRP A 86 -20.04 -5.04 2.54
CA TRP A 86 -20.45 -4.06 1.52
C TRP A 86 -21.43 -4.64 0.50
N SER A 87 -21.73 -5.94 0.57
CA SER A 87 -22.65 -6.60 -0.36
C SER A 87 -24.09 -6.10 -0.18
N THR A 88 -24.82 -6.07 -1.30
CA THR A 88 -26.25 -5.79 -1.37
C THR A 88 -26.97 -7.02 -1.93
N GLU A 89 -28.27 -6.91 -2.18
CA GLU A 89 -29.07 -7.97 -2.80
C GLU A 89 -28.60 -8.31 -4.22
N VAL A 90 -27.94 -7.37 -4.91
CA VAL A 90 -27.54 -7.50 -6.32
C VAL A 90 -26.02 -7.49 -6.53
N THR A 91 -25.24 -7.02 -5.56
CA THR A 91 -23.79 -6.92 -5.65
C THR A 91 -23.12 -7.69 -4.53
N ARG A 92 -22.24 -8.63 -4.87
CA ARG A 92 -21.48 -9.44 -3.91
C ARG A 92 -20.01 -9.01 -3.87
N PHE A 93 -19.51 -8.68 -2.69
CA PHE A 93 -18.09 -8.40 -2.46
C PHE A 93 -17.34 -9.64 -1.97
N ILE A 94 -16.20 -9.92 -2.60
CA ILE A 94 -15.33 -11.06 -2.29
C ILE A 94 -13.92 -10.55 -2.02
N HIS A 95 -13.41 -10.76 -0.80
CA HIS A 95 -12.02 -10.49 -0.48
C HIS A 95 -11.16 -11.71 -0.89
N CYS A 96 -10.17 -11.52 -1.76
CA CYS A 96 -9.41 -12.62 -2.37
C CYS A 96 -7.89 -12.42 -2.29
N GLY A 97 -7.13 -13.52 -2.46
CA GLY A 97 -5.67 -13.47 -2.52
C GLY A 97 -4.95 -13.44 -1.16
N LEU A 98 -5.57 -14.01 -0.12
CA LEU A 98 -4.99 -14.15 1.23
C LEU A 98 -4.07 -15.38 1.36
N GLU A 99 -4.17 -16.31 0.42
CA GLU A 99 -3.39 -17.54 0.34
C GLU A 99 -1.95 -17.31 -0.15
N ALA A 100 -1.67 -16.15 -0.74
CA ALA A 100 -0.40 -15.84 -1.39
C ALA A 100 0.18 -14.51 -0.90
N ASP A 101 1.45 -14.53 -0.49
CA ASP A 101 2.17 -13.31 -0.15
C ASP A 101 2.71 -12.60 -1.41
N ARG A 102 3.44 -11.49 -1.21
CA ARG A 102 4.00 -10.72 -2.32
C ARG A 102 4.97 -11.54 -3.18
N SER A 103 5.80 -12.38 -2.57
CA SER A 103 6.76 -13.20 -3.30
C SER A 103 6.03 -14.26 -4.13
N ASP A 104 4.99 -14.87 -3.59
CA ASP A 104 4.14 -15.82 -4.32
C ASP A 104 3.40 -15.14 -5.48
N LYS A 105 2.80 -13.96 -5.24
CA LYS A 105 2.09 -13.18 -6.26
C LYS A 105 3.01 -12.77 -7.41
N ILE A 106 4.24 -12.35 -7.12
CA ILE A 106 5.23 -12.02 -8.16
C ILE A 106 5.62 -13.26 -8.94
N LYS A 107 5.87 -14.38 -8.26
CA LYS A 107 6.19 -15.65 -8.93
C LYS A 107 5.08 -16.07 -9.89
N TYR A 108 3.82 -15.95 -9.47
CA TYR A 108 2.65 -16.21 -10.31
C TYR A 108 2.60 -15.25 -11.50
N LEU A 109 2.76 -13.94 -11.29
CA LEU A 109 2.74 -12.96 -12.40
C LEU A 109 3.84 -13.22 -13.43
N CYS A 110 4.99 -13.77 -13.03
CA CYS A 110 6.06 -14.09 -13.97
C CYS A 110 5.75 -15.20 -14.97
N SER A 111 4.70 -16.00 -14.75
CA SER A 111 4.23 -16.93 -15.79
C SER A 111 3.47 -16.22 -16.92
N ASN A 112 3.13 -14.95 -16.77
CA ASN A 112 2.50 -14.12 -17.78
C ASN A 112 3.35 -12.88 -18.07
N ARG A 113 4.01 -12.88 -19.24
CA ARG A 113 4.95 -11.83 -19.60
C ARG A 113 4.29 -10.45 -19.70
N GLU A 114 3.10 -10.40 -20.26
CA GLU A 114 2.33 -9.18 -20.42
C GLU A 114 1.96 -8.57 -19.06
N ALA A 115 1.58 -9.41 -18.09
CA ALA A 115 1.20 -8.98 -16.75
C ALA A 115 2.39 -8.40 -15.97
N ILE A 116 3.55 -9.08 -15.99
CA ILE A 116 4.74 -8.59 -15.27
C ILE A 116 5.32 -7.33 -15.92
N ASP A 117 5.27 -7.21 -17.25
CA ASP A 117 5.70 -6.00 -17.97
C ASP A 117 4.76 -4.81 -17.72
N ASN A 118 3.46 -5.06 -17.52
CA ASN A 118 2.50 -4.01 -17.19
C ASN A 118 2.58 -3.56 -15.71
N LEU A 119 3.12 -4.38 -14.80
CA LEU A 119 3.07 -4.16 -13.35
C LEU A 119 3.72 -2.83 -12.90
N TRP A 120 2.93 -2.00 -12.21
CA TRP A 120 3.36 -0.74 -11.60
C TRP A 120 3.22 -0.80 -10.07
N VAL A 121 4.32 -0.51 -9.35
CA VAL A 121 4.36 -0.58 -7.88
C VAL A 121 4.84 0.73 -7.22
N CYS A 122 5.46 1.61 -8.00
CA CYS A 122 6.09 2.82 -7.51
C CYS A 122 5.05 3.86 -7.14
N TRP A 123 5.19 4.47 -5.97
CA TRP A 123 4.29 5.54 -5.54
C TRP A 123 4.86 6.96 -5.81
N LYS A 124 6.17 7.08 -6.09
CA LYS A 124 6.83 8.37 -6.34
C LYS A 124 6.65 8.89 -7.77
N LYS A 125 6.65 7.96 -8.72
CA LYS A 125 6.54 8.26 -10.14
C LYS A 125 5.37 7.44 -10.69
N PRO A 126 4.28 8.10 -11.12
CA PRO A 126 3.28 7.45 -11.95
C PRO A 126 3.97 6.96 -13.23
N GLU A 127 3.50 5.86 -13.80
CA GLU A 127 4.01 5.20 -15.01
C GLU A 127 5.31 4.37 -14.87
N ILE A 128 6.29 4.81 -14.07
CA ILE A 128 7.60 4.13 -14.00
C ILE A 128 8.01 3.66 -12.60
N ASN A 129 8.56 2.44 -12.53
CA ASN A 129 9.10 1.88 -11.31
C ASN A 129 10.48 2.50 -10.99
N CYS A 130 10.56 3.45 -10.06
CA CYS A 130 11.80 4.22 -9.83
C CYS A 130 13.00 3.41 -9.31
N GLY A 131 12.80 2.19 -8.81
CA GLY A 131 13.85 1.36 -8.21
C GLY A 131 14.25 1.78 -6.80
N LYS A 132 14.22 3.07 -6.46
CA LYS A 132 14.78 3.57 -5.18
C LYS A 132 13.79 3.69 -4.03
N CYS A 133 12.48 3.71 -4.29
CA CYS A 133 11.49 3.91 -3.22
C CYS A 133 11.25 2.62 -2.41
N PRO A 134 10.81 2.71 -1.13
CA PRO A 134 10.57 1.52 -0.30
C PRO A 134 9.64 0.48 -0.93
N LYS A 135 8.63 0.90 -1.73
CA LYS A 135 7.78 -0.04 -2.47
C LYS A 135 8.54 -0.77 -3.59
N CYS A 136 9.37 -0.06 -4.36
CA CYS A 136 10.21 -0.68 -5.39
C CYS A 136 11.22 -1.64 -4.77
N ILE A 137 11.85 -1.27 -3.65
CA ILE A 137 12.80 -2.16 -2.96
C ILE A 137 12.10 -3.42 -2.43
N ARG A 138 10.89 -3.32 -1.85
CA ARG A 138 10.12 -4.50 -1.46
C ARG A 138 9.83 -5.43 -2.63
N THR A 139 9.44 -4.86 -3.78
CA THR A 139 9.26 -5.66 -5.02
C THR A 139 10.59 -6.28 -5.47
N TYR A 140 11.69 -5.55 -5.42
CA TYR A 140 13.03 -6.07 -5.73
C TYR A 140 13.45 -7.24 -4.83
N VAL A 141 13.21 -7.15 -3.52
CA VAL A 141 13.49 -8.27 -2.60
C VAL A 141 12.68 -9.51 -2.98
N ALA A 142 11.39 -9.34 -3.30
CA ALA A 142 10.54 -10.43 -3.74
C ALA A 142 10.95 -11.03 -5.11
N LEU A 143 11.52 -10.22 -6.00
CA LEU A 143 12.12 -10.69 -7.25
C LEU A 143 13.39 -11.50 -6.98
N LEU A 144 14.27 -11.03 -6.08
CA LEU A 144 15.49 -11.74 -5.67
C LEU A 144 15.18 -13.10 -5.01
N THR A 145 14.11 -13.19 -4.20
CA THR A 145 13.73 -14.48 -3.59
C THR A 145 13.31 -15.52 -4.62
N ASN A 146 12.85 -15.07 -5.80
CA ASN A 146 12.32 -15.92 -6.87
C ASN A 146 13.26 -16.02 -8.10
N ASP A 147 14.49 -15.50 -8.01
CA ASP A 147 15.45 -15.46 -9.13
C ASP A 147 14.94 -14.76 -10.40
N ILE A 148 14.05 -13.78 -10.25
CA ILE A 148 13.51 -13.01 -11.36
C ILE A 148 14.40 -11.80 -11.62
N ILE A 149 15.01 -11.74 -12.80
CA ILE A 149 15.97 -10.69 -13.18
C ILE A 149 15.42 -9.67 -14.18
N ASP A 150 14.32 -10.01 -14.86
CA ASP A 150 13.77 -9.22 -15.96
C ASP A 150 12.52 -8.44 -15.53
N PHE A 151 12.72 -7.54 -14.56
CA PHE A 151 11.70 -6.59 -14.13
C PHE A 151 12.16 -5.17 -14.41
N LYS A 152 11.30 -4.38 -15.04
CA LYS A 152 11.64 -3.03 -15.50
C LYS A 152 11.59 -2.02 -14.35
N PHE A 153 12.77 -1.65 -13.87
CA PHE A 153 12.99 -0.45 -13.06
C PHE A 153 13.65 0.64 -13.90
N ARG A 154 13.36 1.92 -13.60
CA ARG A 154 14.10 3.06 -14.17
C ARG A 154 15.58 2.98 -13.81
N GLU A 155 15.85 2.71 -12.55
CA GLU A 155 17.18 2.51 -12.00
C GLU A 155 17.15 1.17 -11.29
N LYS A 156 17.98 0.21 -11.73
CA LYS A 156 17.98 -1.14 -11.17
C LYS A 156 18.46 -1.09 -9.71
N PRO A 157 17.67 -1.59 -8.75
CA PRO A 157 18.11 -1.64 -7.36
C PRO A 157 19.28 -2.59 -7.16
N GLU A 158 20.10 -2.30 -6.17
CA GLU A 158 21.22 -3.13 -5.75
C GLU A 158 20.96 -3.75 -4.36
N PRO A 159 21.62 -4.86 -4.00
CA PRO A 159 21.47 -5.47 -2.67
C PRO A 159 21.73 -4.49 -1.51
N GLY A 160 22.61 -3.50 -1.70
CA GLY A 160 22.88 -2.45 -0.72
C GLY A 160 21.68 -1.54 -0.44
N ASP A 161 20.75 -1.38 -1.39
CA ASP A 161 19.55 -0.54 -1.22
C ASP A 161 18.55 -1.14 -0.22
N ILE A 162 18.57 -2.46 -0.03
CA ILE A 162 17.76 -3.15 0.99
C ILE A 162 18.08 -2.60 2.38
N GLN A 163 19.36 -2.27 2.65
CA GLN A 163 19.79 -1.75 3.94
C GLN A 163 19.28 -0.34 4.21
N LYS A 164 19.08 0.47 3.16
CA LYS A 164 18.62 1.86 3.24
C LYS A 164 17.13 1.99 3.54
N VAL A 165 16.35 0.93 3.36
CA VAL A 165 14.92 0.95 3.65
C VAL A 165 14.68 0.87 5.15
N GLU A 166 13.99 1.86 5.70
CA GLU A 166 13.49 1.79 7.08
C GLU A 166 12.15 1.06 7.14
N ILE A 167 11.92 0.35 8.25
CA ILE A 167 10.65 -0.30 8.56
C ILE A 167 9.96 0.60 9.58
N HIS A 168 8.78 1.11 9.24
CA HIS A 168 8.06 2.07 10.07
C HIS A 168 6.82 1.49 10.74
N SER A 169 6.29 0.37 10.25
CA SER A 169 5.05 -0.22 10.77
C SER A 169 5.12 -1.74 10.82
N GLU A 170 4.18 -2.34 11.55
CA GLU A 170 4.01 -3.79 11.62
C GLU A 170 3.65 -4.39 10.26
N GLU A 171 2.91 -3.67 9.40
CA GLU A 171 2.66 -4.09 8.02
C GLU A 171 3.95 -4.12 7.21
N GLU A 172 4.80 -3.10 7.35
CA GLU A 172 6.08 -3.14 6.66
C GLU A 172 6.92 -4.30 7.16
N LEU A 173 6.95 -4.53 8.48
CA LEU A 173 7.64 -5.68 9.07
C LEU A 173 7.15 -7.01 8.50
N SER A 174 5.83 -7.19 8.35
CA SER A 174 5.26 -8.47 7.88
C SER A 174 5.79 -8.86 6.50
N PHE A 175 5.94 -7.89 5.57
CA PHE A 175 6.57 -8.15 4.27
C PHE A 175 8.02 -8.63 4.41
N PHE A 176 8.81 -8.02 5.31
CA PHE A 176 10.20 -8.44 5.51
C PHE A 176 10.29 -9.84 6.15
N GLU A 177 9.37 -10.18 7.06
CA GLU A 177 9.28 -11.53 7.64
C GLU A 177 8.94 -12.56 6.56
N GLU A 178 7.99 -12.27 5.67
CA GLU A 178 7.66 -13.12 4.52
C GLU A 178 8.86 -13.30 3.60
N PHE A 179 9.57 -12.21 3.26
CA PHE A 179 10.79 -12.31 2.45
C PHE A 179 11.87 -13.16 3.10
N LEU A 180 12.01 -13.11 4.44
CA LEU A 180 12.99 -13.93 5.15
C LEU A 180 12.62 -15.41 5.08
N ILE A 181 11.33 -15.74 5.20
CA ILE A 181 10.83 -17.12 5.04
C ILE A 181 11.18 -17.62 3.63
N HIS A 182 10.84 -16.85 2.59
CA HIS A 182 11.18 -17.21 1.20
C HIS A 182 12.69 -17.33 0.98
N ALA A 183 13.48 -16.37 1.46
CA ALA A 183 14.93 -16.40 1.32
C ALA A 183 15.55 -17.66 1.98
N LYS A 184 15.03 -18.09 3.13
CA LYS A 184 15.46 -19.33 3.78
C LYS A 184 15.05 -20.57 2.99
N ASN A 185 13.79 -20.62 2.54
CA ASN A 185 13.25 -21.74 1.77
C ASN A 185 14.03 -21.96 0.45
N TYR A 186 14.37 -20.87 -0.25
CA TYR A 186 15.16 -20.90 -1.48
C TYR A 186 16.68 -20.80 -1.25
N LYS A 187 17.15 -21.02 -0.01
CA LYS A 187 18.58 -21.06 0.35
C LYS A 187 19.40 -19.82 -0.06
N LYS A 188 18.77 -18.64 -0.07
CA LYS A 188 19.42 -17.33 -0.32
C LYS A 188 20.13 -16.84 0.95
N VAL A 189 21.33 -17.38 1.20
CA VAL A 189 22.08 -17.16 2.45
C VAL A 189 22.35 -15.68 2.73
N GLU A 190 22.90 -14.95 1.77
CA GLU A 190 23.25 -13.54 1.96
C GLU A 190 22.02 -12.65 2.15
N LEU A 191 20.96 -12.88 1.37
CA LEU A 191 19.70 -12.16 1.54
C LEU A 191 19.06 -12.43 2.92
N SER A 192 19.10 -13.69 3.37
CA SER A 192 18.57 -14.08 4.68
C SER A 192 19.28 -13.36 5.83
N LYS A 193 20.62 -13.19 5.75
CA LYS A 193 21.40 -12.43 6.74
C LYS A 193 20.97 -10.96 6.78
N VAL A 194 20.87 -10.32 5.61
CA VAL A 194 20.46 -8.90 5.49
C VAL A 194 19.06 -8.70 6.07
N LEU A 195 18.09 -9.54 5.69
CA LEU A 195 16.70 -9.45 6.16
C LEU A 195 16.59 -9.69 7.67
N SER A 196 17.27 -10.72 8.19
CA SER A 196 17.27 -11.05 9.63
C SER A 196 17.80 -9.88 10.47
N LYS A 197 18.89 -9.25 10.03
CA LYS A 197 19.47 -8.08 10.70
C LYS A 197 18.49 -6.90 10.74
N LYS A 198 17.74 -6.67 9.65
CA LYS A 198 16.75 -5.58 9.59
C LYS A 198 15.55 -5.83 10.50
N ILE A 199 15.02 -7.05 10.47
CA ILE A 199 13.91 -7.48 11.33
C ILE A 199 14.32 -7.34 12.80
N LEU A 200 15.50 -7.84 13.17
CA LEU A 200 16.01 -7.74 14.54
C LEU A 200 16.16 -6.29 14.99
N ARG A 201 16.77 -5.43 14.17
CA ARG A 201 16.92 -4.00 14.47
C ARG A 201 15.58 -3.31 14.73
N TYR A 202 14.56 -3.62 13.91
CA TYR A 202 13.21 -3.07 14.11
C TYR A 202 12.59 -3.59 15.43
N LYS A 203 12.60 -4.90 15.66
CA LYS A 203 12.03 -5.49 16.88
C LYS A 203 12.70 -4.99 18.15
N LEU A 204 14.03 -4.89 18.17
CA LEU A 204 14.77 -4.31 19.30
C LEU A 204 14.40 -2.84 19.54
N LYS A 205 14.25 -2.06 18.47
CA LYS A 205 13.80 -0.67 18.57
C LYS A 205 12.39 -0.58 19.19
N GLN A 206 11.46 -1.46 18.80
CA GLN A 206 10.11 -1.49 19.38
C GLN A 206 10.13 -1.89 20.85
N ILE A 207 10.87 -2.94 21.21
CA ILE A 207 11.04 -3.35 22.62
C ILE A 207 11.60 -2.21 23.47
N LEU A 208 12.61 -1.49 22.96
CA LEU A 208 13.15 -0.33 23.67
C LEU A 208 12.13 0.79 23.84
N ILE A 209 11.29 1.04 22.82
CA ILE A 209 10.20 2.01 22.92
C ILE A 209 9.20 1.57 23.98
N GLU A 210 8.74 0.32 23.95
CA GLU A 210 7.81 -0.24 24.92
C GLU A 210 8.34 -0.19 26.36
N ILE A 211 9.62 -0.52 26.57
CA ILE A 211 10.28 -0.44 27.89
C ILE A 211 10.30 1.01 28.38
N VAL A 212 10.72 1.95 27.53
CA VAL A 212 10.74 3.38 27.89
C VAL A 212 9.32 3.86 28.20
N ASP A 213 8.33 3.46 27.41
CA ASP A 213 6.95 3.89 27.58
C ASP A 213 6.29 3.30 28.83
N THR A 214 6.67 2.09 29.22
CA THR A 214 6.12 1.41 30.40
C THR A 214 6.80 1.87 31.70
N TYR A 215 8.12 2.00 31.70
CA TYR A 215 8.91 2.16 32.94
C TYR A 215 9.50 3.56 33.14
N LEU A 216 9.53 4.41 32.11
CA LEU A 216 10.10 5.77 32.17
C LEU A 216 9.13 6.85 31.65
N PRO A 217 7.88 6.93 32.14
CA PRO A 217 6.86 7.85 31.60
C PRO A 217 7.25 9.32 31.73
N ARG A 218 8.08 9.71 32.72
CA ARG A 218 8.57 11.10 32.84
C ARG A 218 9.50 11.52 31.69
N ALA A 219 10.16 10.58 31.01
CA ALA A 219 10.95 10.86 29.80
C ALA A 219 10.08 11.21 28.58
N GLN A 220 8.76 11.00 28.66
CA GLN A 220 7.80 11.27 27.58
C GLN A 220 7.32 12.72 27.52
N ALA A 221 7.60 13.58 28.51
CA ALA A 221 7.16 14.97 28.50
C ALA A 221 7.60 15.73 27.23
N TRP A 222 8.71 15.31 26.60
CA TRP A 222 9.21 15.85 25.34
C TRP A 222 8.55 15.25 24.07
N ARG A 223 7.99 14.02 24.16
CA ARG A 223 7.25 13.37 23.05
C ARG A 223 5.78 13.75 23.03
N LEU A 224 5.16 13.90 24.21
CA LEU A 224 3.76 14.30 24.35
C LEU A 224 3.53 15.76 23.93
N LYS A 225 4.53 16.65 24.08
CA LYS A 225 4.48 18.05 23.60
C LYS A 225 4.32 18.23 22.07
N ARG A 226 4.35 17.14 21.30
CA ARG A 226 4.06 17.12 19.85
C ARG A 226 2.66 16.62 19.50
N ARG A 227 1.85 16.22 20.48
CA ARG A 227 0.44 15.90 20.30
C ARG A 227 -0.36 17.16 20.63
N SER A 228 -1.04 17.73 19.64
CA SER A 228 -1.98 18.83 19.87
C SER A 228 -3.21 18.29 20.57
N ASP A 229 -3.53 18.83 21.74
CA ASP A 229 -4.65 18.46 22.62
C ASP A 229 -6.06 18.79 22.07
N GLU A 230 -6.26 18.92 20.75
CA GLU A 230 -7.51 19.49 20.19
C GLU A 230 -8.54 18.52 19.58
N ASP A 231 -8.28 17.22 19.42
CA ASP A 231 -9.24 16.31 18.75
C ASP A 231 -9.80 15.21 19.67
N HIS A 232 -10.60 15.62 20.66
CA HIS A 232 -11.43 14.71 21.46
C HIS A 232 -12.82 14.47 20.83
N MET A 233 -12.86 13.86 19.65
CA MET A 233 -13.97 12.99 19.24
C MET A 233 -13.42 11.98 18.24
N VAL A 234 -13.34 10.72 18.68
CA VAL A 234 -12.80 9.56 17.94
C VAL A 234 -11.26 9.59 17.88
N ASP A 235 -10.63 9.21 18.99
CA ASP A 235 -9.19 9.01 19.10
C ASP A 235 -8.76 7.74 18.34
N ILE A 236 -8.97 7.73 17.02
CA ILE A 236 -8.29 6.79 16.14
C ILE A 236 -6.92 7.41 15.94
N ASN A 237 -5.95 6.96 16.75
CA ASN A 237 -4.57 7.38 16.66
C ASN A 237 -3.96 6.85 15.35
N LEU A 238 -4.20 7.59 14.27
CA LEU A 238 -3.80 7.24 12.92
C LEU A 238 -2.53 8.02 12.58
N GLU A 239 -1.37 7.48 12.94
CA GLU A 239 -0.12 8.06 12.45
C GLU A 239 -0.16 8.06 10.91
N PRO A 240 -0.14 9.24 10.26
CA PRO A 240 -0.22 9.31 8.82
C PRO A 240 1.01 8.64 8.23
N ARG A 241 0.78 7.65 7.37
CA ARG A 241 1.87 6.98 6.66
C ARG A 241 2.63 7.98 5.79
N TYR A 242 3.83 7.61 5.38
CA TYR A 242 4.71 8.47 4.58
C TYR A 242 4.04 9.11 3.34
N SER A 243 3.14 8.40 2.65
CA SER A 243 2.39 8.97 1.52
C SER A 243 1.27 9.94 1.91
N ASP A 244 0.76 9.80 3.12
CA ASP A 244 -0.41 10.51 3.63
C ASP A 244 0.05 11.79 4.31
N ARG A 245 1.20 11.76 5.01
CA ARG A 245 1.88 12.93 5.56
C ARG A 245 2.17 14.00 4.50
N ASN A 246 2.71 13.61 3.35
CA ASN A 246 3.00 14.54 2.24
C ASN A 246 1.73 15.21 1.69
N VAL A 247 0.60 14.49 1.68
CA VAL A 247 -0.68 15.07 1.21
C VAL A 247 -1.31 15.94 2.29
N LEU A 248 -1.25 15.52 3.55
CA LEU A 248 -1.73 16.32 4.69
C LEU A 248 -0.99 17.65 4.79
N GLU A 249 0.34 17.67 4.64
CA GLU A 249 1.12 18.91 4.63
C GLU A 249 0.72 19.82 3.46
N HIS A 250 0.49 19.26 2.27
CA HIS A 250 0.03 20.03 1.10
C HIS A 250 -1.40 20.57 1.26
N VAL A 251 -2.31 19.77 1.83
CA VAL A 251 -3.73 20.13 2.02
C VAL A 251 -3.89 21.13 3.17
N ARG A 252 -3.18 20.97 4.30
CA ARG A 252 -3.17 21.93 5.41
C ARG A 252 -2.63 23.31 5.02
N GLY A 253 -1.74 23.37 4.02
CA GLY A 253 -1.28 24.63 3.43
C GLY A 253 -2.39 25.39 2.66
N LYS A 254 -3.45 24.71 2.24
CA LYS A 254 -4.61 25.29 1.56
C LYS A 254 -5.75 25.49 2.57
N LYS A 255 -5.66 26.58 3.35
CA LYS A 255 -6.58 26.86 4.48
C LYS A 255 -8.07 27.01 4.11
N ASN A 256 -8.44 27.14 2.84
CA ASN A 256 -9.83 27.31 2.40
C ASN A 256 -10.09 26.44 1.15
N LEU A 257 -10.45 25.18 1.34
CA LEU A 257 -11.08 24.38 0.28
C LEU A 257 -12.55 24.25 0.64
N SER A 258 -13.43 24.95 -0.08
CA SER A 258 -14.87 24.73 0.08
C SER A 258 -15.27 23.41 -0.59
N LEU A 259 -16.26 22.70 -0.06
CA LEU A 259 -16.78 21.45 -0.66
C LEU A 259 -17.13 21.62 -2.15
N ASN A 260 -17.56 22.82 -2.56
CA ASN A 260 -17.91 23.16 -3.94
C ASN A 260 -16.70 23.22 -4.90
N GLU A 261 -15.47 23.31 -4.39
CA GLU A 261 -14.25 23.35 -5.22
C GLU A 261 -13.67 21.95 -5.46
N THR A 262 -14.17 20.93 -4.75
CA THR A 262 -13.70 19.55 -4.92
C THR A 262 -14.48 18.92 -6.07
N LYS A 263 -13.95 18.96 -7.30
CA LYS A 263 -14.54 18.24 -8.43
C LYS A 263 -14.84 16.80 -8.01
N VAL A 264 -16.12 16.44 -8.00
CA VAL A 264 -16.59 15.07 -7.77
C VAL A 264 -16.10 14.24 -8.97
N GLY A 265 -15.50 13.09 -8.68
CA GLY A 265 -14.81 12.28 -9.69
C GLY A 265 -15.66 11.89 -10.90
N THR A 266 -15.00 11.66 -12.03
CA THR A 266 -15.64 11.32 -13.32
C THR A 266 -15.45 9.83 -13.65
N ILE A 267 -16.49 9.18 -14.18
CA ILE A 267 -16.41 7.80 -14.70
C ILE A 267 -16.23 7.87 -16.22
N TYR A 268 -15.16 7.26 -16.75
CA TYR A 268 -14.90 7.17 -18.18
C TYR A 268 -15.26 5.77 -18.68
N ARG A 269 -16.09 5.71 -19.73
CA ARG A 269 -16.46 4.47 -20.42
C ARG A 269 -15.45 4.10 -21.50
#